data_AF-A0A5B0SL29-F1
#
_entry.id   AF-A0A5B0SL29-F1
#
_cell.length_a   1.000
_cell.length_b   1.000
_cell.length_c   1.000
_cell.angle_alpha   90.00
_cell.angle_beta   90.00
_cell.angle_gamma   90.00
#
_symmetry.space_group_name_H-M   'P 1'
#
loop_
_entity.id
_entity.type
_entity.pdbx_description
1 polymer ?
#
loop_
_entity_poly.entity_id
_entity_poly.type
_entity_poly.pdbx_seq_one_letter_code
_entity_poly.pdbx_strand_id
1 'polypeptide(L)'
;MALHRVVLVVVISLLNLQSSLQQTKPPSLTDIKCGDKKEFKAGDCAAAYRKINYDKDSTLDIGESSVERSSESCITRINNPKFMNVPKTTIENGFDQILAKCNGYAGSATLPGFNGVRLFTSHHVGPDFRSYDDYKEFNQMICNGDYPKGAKVLKEDCMEAYRLIPTNAAGHFVSLDHHVPTSTIMSVAKKCNAAIWTSDGSKIMLLKTDIDKIFGKMMQECPIWGGHFLTKGASGKNGVVIFQVWGRV
;
A
#
# COMPACT_ATOMS: atom_id res chain seq x y z
N MET A 1 54.76 -3.70 31.02
CA MET A 1 54.63 -3.61 29.54
C MET A 1 53.38 -4.27 28.96
N ALA A 2 52.80 -5.31 29.57
CA ALA A 2 51.60 -5.99 29.04
C ALA A 2 50.30 -5.17 29.16
N LEU A 3 50.10 -4.44 30.27
CA LEU A 3 48.88 -3.67 30.53
C LEU A 3 48.63 -2.56 29.49
N HIS A 4 49.70 -1.90 29.04
CA HIS A 4 49.61 -0.83 28.05
C HIS A 4 49.20 -1.35 26.66
N ARG A 5 49.59 -2.58 26.30
CA ARG A 5 49.21 -3.19 25.01
C ARG A 5 47.72 -3.58 24.99
N VAL A 6 47.19 -4.06 26.11
CA VAL A 6 45.77 -4.44 26.23
C VAL A 6 44.87 -3.19 26.16
N VAL A 7 45.24 -2.11 26.86
CA VAL A 7 44.49 -0.85 26.81
C VAL A 7 44.49 -0.26 25.40
N LEU A 8 45.62 -0.31 24.69
CA LEU A 8 45.72 0.22 23.33
C LEU A 8 44.82 -0.55 22.35
N VAL A 9 44.77 -1.88 22.45
CA VAL A 9 43.92 -2.73 21.60
C VAL A 9 42.44 -2.46 21.87
N VAL A 10 42.03 -2.34 23.13
CA VAL A 10 40.63 -2.02 23.50
C VAL A 10 40.21 -0.65 22.97
N VAL A 11 41.08 0.37 23.08
CA VAL A 11 40.80 1.72 22.58
C VAL A 11 40.71 1.74 21.06
N ILE A 12 41.60 1.03 20.35
CA ILE A 12 41.55 0.93 18.88
C ILE A 12 40.29 0.17 18.42
N SER A 13 39.89 -0.89 19.13
CA SER A 13 38.65 -1.62 18.84
C SER A 13 37.41 -0.75 19.06
N LEU A 14 37.39 0.08 20.12
CA LEU A 14 36.29 1.01 20.39
C LEU A 14 36.22 2.16 19.37
N LEU A 15 37.37 2.70 18.94
CA LEU A 15 37.43 3.73 17.90
C LEU A 15 36.97 3.20 16.53
N ASN A 16 37.33 1.95 16.18
CA ASN A 16 36.84 1.31 14.95
C ASN A 16 35.33 1.03 15.02
N LEU A 17 34.80 0.69 16.20
CA LEU A 17 33.36 0.50 16.41
C LEU A 17 32.57 1.81 16.29
N GLN A 18 33.11 2.92 16.80
CA GLN A 18 32.55 4.26 16.62
C GLN A 18 32.58 4.71 15.15
N SER A 19 33.63 4.32 14.41
CA SER A 19 33.75 4.60 12.97
C SER A 19 32.72 3.81 12.15
N SER A 20 32.43 2.56 12.53
CA SER A 20 31.37 1.76 11.89
C SER A 20 29.95 2.17 12.30
N LEU A 21 29.82 2.89 13.42
CA LEU A 21 28.55 3.43 13.94
C LEU A 21 28.28 4.87 13.50
N GLN A 22 29.12 5.46 12.65
CA GLN A 22 28.70 6.65 11.90
C GLN A 22 27.55 6.23 10.99
N GLN A 23 26.32 6.41 11.49
CA GLN A 23 25.13 6.54 10.66
C GLN A 23 25.47 7.59 9.61
N THR A 24 25.88 7.14 8.43
CA THR A 24 25.97 7.98 7.24
C THR A 24 24.64 8.69 7.16
N LYS A 25 24.66 10.02 7.34
CA LYS A 25 23.46 10.85 7.26
C LYS A 25 22.70 10.43 6.00
N PRO A 26 21.40 10.12 6.10
CA PRO A 26 20.66 9.64 4.95
C PRO A 26 20.82 10.63 3.80
N PRO A 27 21.02 10.13 2.57
CA PRO A 27 21.35 10.98 1.44
C PRO A 27 20.27 12.04 1.23
N SER A 28 20.70 13.26 0.94
CA SER A 28 19.78 14.35 0.62
C SER A 28 19.06 14.07 -0.69
N LEU A 29 17.77 14.37 -0.75
CA LEU A 29 16.97 14.26 -1.95
C LEU A 29 17.27 15.43 -2.89
N THR A 30 17.66 15.13 -4.13
CA THR A 30 18.02 16.14 -5.12
C THR A 30 16.87 16.48 -6.07
N ASP A 31 15.86 15.61 -6.20
CA ASP A 31 14.79 15.69 -7.21
C ASP A 31 13.41 16.01 -6.64
N ILE A 32 13.34 16.63 -5.44
CA ILE A 32 12.04 17.00 -4.84
C ILE A 32 11.28 17.96 -5.77
N LYS A 33 10.09 17.52 -6.18
CA LYS A 33 9.09 18.29 -6.92
C LYS A 33 7.93 18.63 -6.01
N CYS A 34 7.50 19.89 -6.03
CA CYS A 34 6.34 20.36 -5.28
C CYS A 34 5.20 20.67 -6.25
N GLY A 35 3.96 20.48 -5.80
CA GLY A 35 2.77 20.91 -6.52
C GLY A 35 2.52 22.41 -6.36
N ASP A 36 1.46 22.88 -7.00
CA ASP A 36 1.17 24.31 -7.12
C ASP A 36 0.11 24.82 -6.12
N LYS A 37 -0.52 23.88 -5.39
CA LYS A 37 -1.56 24.17 -4.42
C LYS A 37 -1.13 23.73 -3.03
N LYS A 38 -1.33 24.62 -2.06
CA LYS A 38 -1.17 24.29 -0.65
C LYS A 38 -2.42 23.54 -0.21
N GLU A 39 -2.22 22.30 0.21
CA GLU A 39 -3.32 21.34 0.30
C GLU A 39 -3.45 20.74 1.69
N PHE A 40 -2.39 20.67 2.49
CA PHE A 40 -2.46 20.04 3.81
C PHE A 40 -1.85 20.88 4.93
N LYS A 41 -2.35 20.64 6.14
CA LYS A 41 -1.92 21.33 7.37
C LYS A 41 -0.56 20.82 7.83
N ALA A 42 0.15 21.67 8.58
CA ALA A 42 1.44 21.29 9.17
C ALA A 42 1.24 20.12 10.15
N GLY A 43 2.07 19.09 10.03
CA GLY A 43 2.03 17.90 10.89
C GLY A 43 1.20 16.74 10.33
N ASP A 44 0.19 16.99 9.49
CA ASP A 44 -0.71 15.95 8.97
C ASP A 44 0.05 14.85 8.21
N CYS A 45 0.94 15.23 7.29
CA CYS A 45 1.75 14.24 6.57
C CYS A 45 2.74 13.50 7.48
N ALA A 46 3.26 14.16 8.50
CA ALA A 46 4.15 13.50 9.46
C ALA A 46 3.39 12.50 10.33
N ALA A 47 2.15 12.80 10.68
CA ALA A 47 1.27 11.84 11.33
C ALA A 47 0.92 10.67 10.39
N ALA A 48 0.73 10.91 9.10
CA ALA A 48 0.43 9.87 8.11
C ALA A 48 1.59 8.89 7.93
N TYR A 49 2.80 9.33 7.56
CA TYR A 49 3.90 8.39 7.30
C TYR A 49 4.37 7.64 8.56
N ARG A 50 4.12 8.18 9.76
CA ARG A 50 4.42 7.49 11.03
C ARG A 50 3.51 6.30 11.32
N LYS A 51 2.39 6.16 10.58
CA LYS A 51 1.49 4.98 10.65
C LYS A 51 1.99 3.81 9.81
N ILE A 52 3.11 3.93 9.10
CA ILE A 52 3.68 2.86 8.30
C ILE A 52 4.19 1.75 9.23
N ASN A 53 3.77 0.52 8.96
CA ASN A 53 4.25 -0.66 9.65
C ASN A 53 5.54 -1.15 8.98
N TYR A 54 6.58 -1.36 9.76
CA TYR A 54 7.88 -1.84 9.30
C TYR A 54 8.15 -3.27 9.78
N ASP A 55 9.14 -3.92 9.17
CA ASP A 55 9.73 -5.16 9.67
C ASP A 55 10.48 -4.97 10.99
N LYS A 56 10.80 -6.10 11.65
CA LYS A 56 11.46 -6.09 12.97
C LYS A 56 12.85 -5.43 12.92
N ASP A 57 13.52 -5.50 11.78
CA ASP A 57 14.79 -4.83 11.48
C ASP A 57 14.61 -3.37 11.03
N SER A 58 13.39 -2.82 11.16
CA SER A 58 13.04 -1.44 10.81
C SER A 58 13.20 -1.12 9.32
N THR A 59 12.83 -2.05 8.45
CA THR A 59 12.77 -1.84 7.00
C THR A 59 11.36 -2.02 6.46
N LEU A 60 11.14 -1.55 5.23
CA LEU A 60 9.89 -1.74 4.50
C LEU A 60 9.75 -3.22 4.10
N ASP A 61 8.54 -3.76 4.24
CA ASP A 61 8.24 -5.14 3.88
C ASP A 61 8.48 -5.39 2.39
N ILE A 62 9.34 -6.36 2.07
CA ILE A 62 9.69 -6.75 0.70
C ILE A 62 8.56 -7.49 -0.03
N GLY A 63 7.43 -7.74 0.62
CA GLY A 63 6.19 -8.21 -0.01
C GLY A 63 5.35 -7.06 -0.58
N GLU A 64 5.66 -5.81 -0.25
CA GLU A 64 4.82 -4.64 -0.55
C GLU A 64 5.44 -3.80 -1.67
N SER A 65 4.66 -3.56 -2.74
CA SER A 65 5.08 -2.70 -3.85
C SER A 65 4.59 -1.26 -3.73
N SER A 66 3.64 -1.02 -2.82
CA SER A 66 3.15 0.31 -2.50
C SER A 66 2.74 0.35 -1.03
N VAL A 67 2.98 1.45 -0.33
CA VAL A 67 2.44 1.66 1.02
C VAL A 67 1.83 3.04 1.09
N GLU A 68 0.57 3.11 1.49
CA GLU A 68 -0.18 4.35 1.63
C GLU A 68 -0.75 4.49 3.05
N ARG A 69 -0.64 5.69 3.60
CA ARG A 69 -1.20 6.08 4.88
C ARG A 69 -1.81 7.47 4.78
N SER A 70 -2.89 7.71 5.52
CA SER A 70 -3.58 8.98 5.55
C SER A 70 -3.71 9.52 6.97
N SER A 71 -3.71 10.85 7.08
CA SER A 71 -4.00 11.56 8.32
C SER A 71 -4.54 12.94 7.99
N GLU A 72 -5.74 13.22 8.46
CA GLU A 72 -6.48 14.47 8.28
C GLU A 72 -6.46 14.90 6.81
N SER A 73 -5.70 15.94 6.46
CA SER A 73 -5.63 16.47 5.10
C SER A 73 -4.53 15.88 4.22
N CYS A 74 -3.73 14.92 4.70
CA CYS A 74 -2.60 14.38 3.96
C CYS A 74 -2.63 12.87 3.74
N ILE A 75 -2.22 12.45 2.54
CA ILE A 75 -1.83 11.09 2.19
C ILE A 75 -0.32 11.05 1.97
N THR A 76 0.34 10.06 2.56
CA THR A 76 1.74 9.71 2.24
C THR A 76 1.76 8.37 1.54
N ARG A 77 2.44 8.29 0.40
CA ARG A 77 2.58 7.06 -0.37
C ARG A 77 4.05 6.77 -0.71
N ILE A 78 4.42 5.51 -0.57
CA ILE A 78 5.68 4.94 -1.05
C ILE A 78 5.34 4.05 -2.23
N ASN A 79 5.97 4.27 -3.38
CA ASN A 79 6.01 3.29 -4.45
C ASN A 79 7.35 2.56 -4.40
N ASN A 80 7.32 1.23 -4.31
CA ASN A 80 8.47 0.33 -4.27
C ASN A 80 8.29 -0.82 -5.28
N PRO A 81 8.24 -0.54 -6.59
CA PRO A 81 7.86 -1.53 -7.61
C PRO A 81 8.83 -2.71 -7.74
N LYS A 82 10.03 -2.60 -7.14
CA LYS A 82 11.08 -3.63 -7.16
C LYS A 82 11.25 -4.33 -5.81
N PHE A 83 10.33 -4.11 -4.86
CA PHE A 83 10.33 -4.79 -3.56
C PHE A 83 11.66 -4.63 -2.80
N MET A 84 12.24 -3.43 -2.89
CA MET A 84 13.52 -3.10 -2.25
C MET A 84 13.37 -3.09 -0.73
N ASN A 85 14.37 -3.59 -0.02
CA ASN A 85 14.44 -3.54 1.44
C ASN A 85 14.90 -2.13 1.90
N VAL A 86 13.96 -1.19 2.07
CA VAL A 86 14.29 0.22 2.37
C VAL A 86 14.23 0.49 3.87
N PRO A 87 15.28 1.06 4.50
CA PRO A 87 15.24 1.40 5.92
C PRO A 87 14.19 2.46 6.24
N LYS A 88 13.52 2.30 7.38
CA LYS A 88 12.58 3.27 7.96
C LYS A 88 13.17 4.68 8.01
N THR A 89 14.40 4.80 8.51
CA THR A 89 15.08 6.09 8.64
C THR A 89 15.29 6.76 7.29
N THR A 90 15.57 6.01 6.21
CA THR A 90 15.68 6.57 4.87
C THR A 90 14.34 7.11 4.37
N ILE A 91 13.25 6.37 4.61
CA ILE A 91 11.89 6.76 4.22
C ILE A 91 11.44 8.01 4.97
N GLU A 92 11.52 8.00 6.31
CA GLU A 92 11.05 9.11 7.14
C GLU A 92 11.86 10.38 6.88
N ASN A 93 13.19 10.28 6.77
CA ASN A 93 14.02 11.43 6.39
C ASN A 93 13.72 11.93 4.98
N GLY A 94 13.31 11.05 4.06
CA GLY A 94 12.89 11.44 2.72
C GLY A 94 11.59 12.27 2.75
N PHE A 95 10.60 11.82 3.52
CA PHE A 95 9.37 12.60 3.72
C PHE A 95 9.65 13.93 4.42
N ASP A 96 10.49 13.96 5.45
CA ASP A 96 10.83 15.20 6.16
C ASP A 96 11.49 16.23 5.23
N GLN A 97 12.37 15.79 4.33
CA GLN A 97 12.97 16.67 3.31
C GLN A 97 11.93 17.20 2.31
N ILE A 98 10.98 16.36 1.86
CA ILE A 98 9.87 16.80 1.01
C ILE A 98 9.04 17.86 1.75
N LEU A 99 8.65 17.60 3.00
CA LEU A 99 7.83 18.51 3.79
C LEU A 99 8.53 19.83 4.08
N ALA A 100 9.83 19.81 4.35
CA ALA A 100 10.63 21.01 4.56
C ALA A 100 10.71 21.87 3.29
N LYS A 101 10.88 21.25 2.11
CA LYS A 101 10.98 21.98 0.84
C LYS A 101 9.63 22.42 0.28
N CYS A 102 8.61 21.59 0.38
CA CYS A 102 7.29 21.86 -0.20
C CYS A 102 6.33 22.56 0.75
N ASN A 103 6.60 22.65 2.06
CA ASN A 103 5.89 23.51 3.01
C ASN A 103 4.34 23.52 2.92
N GLY A 104 3.73 22.33 2.95
CA GLY A 104 2.27 22.14 2.90
C GLY A 104 1.68 21.96 1.50
N TYR A 105 2.52 21.97 0.46
CA TYR A 105 2.16 21.61 -0.90
C TYR A 105 2.45 20.13 -1.15
N ALA A 106 1.67 19.49 -2.03
CA ALA A 106 1.95 18.15 -2.50
C ALA A 106 3.40 18.02 -2.98
N GLY A 107 3.98 16.83 -2.82
CA GLY A 107 5.41 16.64 -2.97
C GLY A 107 5.74 15.26 -3.50
N SER A 108 6.83 15.14 -4.26
CA SER A 108 7.36 13.84 -4.65
C SER A 108 8.87 13.87 -4.80
N ALA A 109 9.51 12.74 -4.56
CA ALA A 109 10.95 12.57 -4.77
C ALA A 109 11.30 11.10 -5.00
N THR A 110 12.47 10.85 -5.58
CA THR A 110 13.04 9.52 -5.74
C THR A 110 14.08 9.28 -4.63
N LEU A 111 14.06 8.11 -4.00
CA LEU A 111 15.04 7.78 -2.96
C LEU A 111 16.40 7.39 -3.58
N PRO A 112 17.50 8.13 -3.30
CA PRO A 112 18.82 7.79 -3.80
C PRO A 112 19.28 6.41 -3.28
N GLY A 113 19.87 5.60 -4.16
CA GLY A 113 20.32 4.25 -3.83
C GLY A 113 19.23 3.17 -3.84
N PHE A 114 17.95 3.55 -3.98
CA PHE A 114 16.83 2.62 -4.04
C PHE A 114 16.11 2.71 -5.38
N ASN A 115 16.49 1.82 -6.29
CA ASN A 115 16.08 1.87 -7.70
C ASN A 115 14.54 1.87 -7.85
N GLY A 116 14.01 2.99 -8.35
CA GLY A 116 12.58 3.15 -8.63
C GLY A 116 11.71 3.43 -7.39
N VAL A 117 12.29 3.54 -6.19
CA VAL A 117 11.53 3.86 -4.99
C VAL A 117 11.22 5.35 -4.96
N ARG A 118 9.94 5.70 -4.87
CA ARG A 118 9.46 7.08 -4.90
C ARG A 118 8.54 7.36 -3.73
N LEU A 119 8.69 8.54 -3.15
CA LEU A 119 7.86 9.06 -2.07
C LEU A 119 6.91 10.12 -2.62
N PHE A 120 5.69 10.15 -2.10
CA PHE A 120 4.66 11.11 -2.48
C PHE A 120 3.90 11.61 -1.25
N THR A 121 3.59 12.90 -1.22
CA THR A 121 2.63 13.52 -0.32
C THR A 121 1.55 14.21 -1.15
N SER A 122 0.28 13.97 -0.85
CA SER A 122 -0.85 14.56 -1.58
C SER A 122 -2.00 14.91 -0.65
N HIS A 123 -2.93 15.75 -1.13
CA HIS A 123 -4.15 16.07 -0.41
C HIS A 123 -5.01 14.83 -0.16
N HIS A 124 -5.49 14.67 1.06
CA HIS A 124 -6.56 13.75 1.41
C HIS A 124 -7.90 14.50 1.35
N VAL A 125 -8.70 14.21 0.33
CA VAL A 125 -10.04 14.82 0.13
C VAL A 125 -11.15 14.10 0.91
N GLY A 126 -10.79 13.11 1.72
CA GLY A 126 -11.70 12.20 2.40
C GLY A 126 -11.74 10.80 1.75
N PRO A 127 -12.43 9.83 2.38
CA PRO A 127 -12.43 8.45 1.93
C PRO A 127 -13.09 8.30 0.55
N ASP A 128 -12.32 7.92 -0.47
CA ASP A 128 -12.85 7.51 -1.77
C ASP A 128 -13.17 6.02 -1.73
N PHE A 129 -14.41 5.61 -1.99
CA PHE A 129 -14.81 4.19 -1.99
C PHE A 129 -13.90 3.30 -2.87
N ARG A 130 -13.23 3.87 -3.88
CA ARG A 130 -12.36 3.17 -4.84
C ARG A 130 -10.93 2.90 -4.36
N SER A 131 -10.41 3.64 -3.38
CA SER A 131 -9.04 3.48 -2.89
C SER A 131 -9.00 2.97 -1.45
N TYR A 132 -7.84 2.52 -0.97
CA TYR A 132 -7.65 2.35 0.46
C TYR A 132 -7.56 3.73 1.14
N ASP A 133 -7.99 3.80 2.40
CA ASP A 133 -7.82 4.98 3.26
C ASP A 133 -7.91 4.54 4.73
N ASP A 134 -7.09 5.13 5.62
CA ASP A 134 -7.01 4.73 7.03
C ASP A 134 -8.28 5.02 7.85
N TYR A 135 -9.18 5.86 7.35
CA TYR A 135 -10.47 6.16 7.99
C TYR A 135 -11.60 5.21 7.57
N LYS A 136 -11.33 4.23 6.70
CA LYS A 136 -12.33 3.27 6.27
C LYS A 136 -12.54 2.16 7.26
N GLU A 137 -13.81 1.87 7.54
CA GLU A 137 -14.19 0.68 8.28
C GLU A 137 -14.03 -0.58 7.43
N PHE A 138 -13.46 -1.63 8.04
CA PHE A 138 -13.39 -2.94 7.41
C PHE A 138 -14.70 -3.71 7.60
N ASN A 139 -14.94 -4.62 6.67
CA ASN A 139 -16.08 -5.53 6.65
C ASN A 139 -17.44 -4.85 6.48
N GLN A 140 -17.45 -3.65 5.90
CA GLN A 140 -18.67 -2.95 5.51
C GLN A 140 -18.92 -3.10 4.01
N MET A 141 -20.18 -3.34 3.64
CA MET A 141 -20.61 -3.35 2.25
C MET A 141 -20.86 -1.91 1.77
N ILE A 142 -20.23 -1.53 0.67
CA ILE A 142 -20.39 -0.20 0.07
C ILE A 142 -20.91 -0.38 -1.35
N CYS A 143 -22.14 0.02 -1.63
CA CYS A 143 -22.67 -0.04 -3.00
C CYS A 143 -22.09 1.08 -3.86
N ASN A 144 -21.77 0.78 -5.13
CA ASN A 144 -21.11 1.74 -6.02
C ASN A 144 -21.98 2.96 -6.37
N GLY A 145 -23.29 2.88 -6.16
CA GLY A 145 -24.24 3.82 -6.72
C GLY A 145 -24.20 3.79 -8.26
N ASP A 146 -24.56 4.88 -8.93
CA ASP A 146 -24.52 5.00 -10.39
C ASP A 146 -23.07 5.14 -10.93
N TYR A 147 -22.10 4.41 -10.37
CA TYR A 147 -20.72 4.40 -10.81
C TYR A 147 -20.29 3.00 -11.31
N PRO A 148 -19.72 2.90 -12.53
CA PRO A 148 -19.70 3.93 -13.56
C PRO A 148 -21.12 4.26 -14.06
N LYS A 149 -21.32 5.48 -14.56
CA LYS A 149 -22.65 6.01 -14.91
C LYS A 149 -23.42 5.09 -15.85
N GLY A 150 -24.61 4.69 -15.46
CA GLY A 150 -25.51 3.82 -16.21
C GLY A 150 -25.11 2.33 -16.23
N ALA A 151 -24.00 1.95 -15.58
CA ALA A 151 -23.47 0.60 -15.60
C ALA A 151 -24.12 -0.28 -14.52
N LYS A 152 -25.36 -0.69 -14.79
CA LYS A 152 -26.06 -1.65 -13.92
C LYS A 152 -25.47 -3.04 -14.05
N VAL A 153 -25.47 -3.77 -12.94
CA VAL A 153 -25.11 -5.19 -12.92
C VAL A 153 -26.34 -6.07 -13.04
N LEU A 154 -26.14 -7.26 -13.61
CA LEU A 154 -27.05 -8.40 -13.48
C LEU A 154 -26.36 -9.45 -12.63
N LYS A 155 -27.08 -10.00 -11.66
CA LYS A 155 -26.51 -10.94 -10.68
C LYS A 155 -25.87 -12.15 -11.36
N GLU A 156 -26.50 -12.67 -12.40
CA GLU A 156 -26.05 -13.84 -13.15
C GLU A 156 -24.74 -13.54 -13.89
N ASP A 157 -24.63 -12.36 -14.51
CA ASP A 157 -23.41 -11.92 -15.19
C ASP A 157 -22.27 -11.73 -14.18
N CYS A 158 -22.55 -11.19 -12.99
CA CYS A 158 -21.54 -11.06 -11.94
C CYS A 158 -21.13 -12.38 -11.30
N MET A 159 -22.08 -13.31 -11.15
CA MET A 159 -21.77 -14.67 -10.71
C MET A 159 -20.81 -15.34 -11.68
N GLU A 160 -21.04 -15.19 -12.98
CA GLU A 160 -20.14 -15.74 -14.00
C GLU A 160 -18.76 -15.07 -13.94
N ALA A 161 -18.70 -13.74 -13.91
CA ALA A 161 -17.44 -13.01 -13.79
C ALA A 161 -16.64 -13.47 -12.55
N TYR A 162 -17.32 -13.61 -11.40
CA TYR A 162 -16.70 -14.05 -10.16
C TYR A 162 -16.23 -15.51 -10.20
N ARG A 163 -16.97 -16.43 -10.84
CA ARG A 163 -16.58 -17.84 -10.97
C ARG A 163 -15.33 -18.03 -11.81
N LEU A 164 -15.10 -17.14 -12.78
CA LEU A 164 -13.92 -17.15 -13.64
C LEU A 164 -12.64 -16.67 -12.93
N ILE A 165 -12.71 -16.16 -11.70
CA ILE A 165 -11.52 -15.84 -10.90
C ILE A 165 -10.85 -17.16 -10.47
N PRO A 166 -9.60 -17.42 -10.91
CA PRO A 166 -8.95 -18.71 -10.71
C PRO A 166 -8.42 -18.87 -9.28
N THR A 167 -8.42 -20.12 -8.81
CA THR A 167 -7.80 -20.51 -7.56
C THR A 167 -7.01 -21.82 -7.73
N ASN A 168 -6.04 -22.05 -6.84
CA ASN A 168 -5.38 -23.35 -6.76
C ASN A 168 -6.24 -24.39 -6.01
N ALA A 169 -5.77 -25.63 -5.90
CA ALA A 169 -6.49 -26.71 -5.23
C ALA A 169 -6.81 -26.45 -3.73
N ALA A 170 -6.04 -25.56 -3.08
CA ALA A 170 -6.27 -25.15 -1.70
C ALA A 170 -7.23 -23.95 -1.59
N GLY A 171 -7.76 -23.44 -2.71
CA GLY A 171 -8.69 -22.31 -2.74
C GLY A 171 -8.02 -20.94 -2.65
N HIS A 172 -6.69 -20.84 -2.78
CA HIS A 172 -6.00 -19.55 -2.84
C HIS A 172 -6.11 -18.94 -4.24
N PHE A 173 -6.32 -17.62 -4.29
CA PHE A 173 -6.32 -16.87 -5.53
C PHE A 173 -4.95 -16.90 -6.23
N VAL A 174 -4.98 -17.08 -7.54
CA VAL A 174 -3.79 -17.11 -8.40
C VAL A 174 -3.99 -16.23 -9.63
N SER A 175 -2.90 -15.88 -10.32
CA SER A 175 -2.98 -15.16 -11.59
C SER A 175 -3.56 -16.05 -12.70
N LEU A 176 -4.28 -15.44 -13.65
CA LEU A 176 -4.88 -16.14 -14.81
C LEU A 176 -3.81 -16.82 -15.67
N ASP A 177 -2.74 -16.09 -16.00
CA ASP A 177 -1.78 -16.56 -17.01
C ASP A 177 -0.78 -17.57 -16.44
N HIS A 178 -0.36 -17.37 -15.19
CA HIS A 178 0.77 -18.11 -14.61
C HIS A 178 0.37 -19.00 -13.43
N HIS A 179 -0.87 -18.93 -12.94
CA HIS A 179 -1.36 -19.74 -11.82
C HIS A 179 -0.50 -19.63 -10.55
N VAL A 180 0.07 -18.44 -10.31
CA VAL A 180 0.87 -18.14 -9.11
C VAL A 180 0.15 -17.13 -8.21
N PRO A 181 0.43 -17.10 -6.89
CA PRO A 181 -0.12 -16.09 -5.99
C PRO A 181 0.13 -14.67 -6.51
N THR A 182 -0.89 -13.82 -6.45
CA THR A 182 -0.90 -12.48 -7.04
C THR A 182 -1.49 -11.45 -6.09
N SER A 183 -1.21 -10.18 -6.35
CA SER A 183 -1.77 -9.03 -5.63
C SER A 183 -3.03 -8.46 -6.26
N THR A 184 -3.32 -8.86 -7.51
CA THR A 184 -4.51 -8.43 -8.23
C THR A 184 -5.00 -9.54 -9.14
N ILE A 185 -6.32 -9.68 -9.22
CA ILE A 185 -6.99 -10.57 -10.14
C ILE A 185 -8.34 -9.96 -10.53
N MET A 186 -8.65 -9.98 -11.81
CA MET A 186 -9.91 -9.46 -12.35
C MET A 186 -10.43 -10.41 -13.41
N SER A 187 -11.75 -10.54 -13.45
CA SER A 187 -12.46 -11.27 -14.49
C SER A 187 -13.67 -10.46 -14.96
N VAL A 188 -14.07 -10.70 -16.19
CA VAL A 188 -15.18 -10.02 -16.86
C VAL A 188 -16.08 -11.06 -17.50
N ALA A 189 -17.38 -10.96 -17.25
CA ALA A 189 -18.40 -11.72 -17.97
C ALA A 189 -19.51 -10.77 -18.41
N LYS A 190 -19.69 -10.68 -19.74
CA LYS A 190 -20.64 -9.76 -20.39
C LYS A 190 -20.50 -8.32 -19.85
N LYS A 191 -21.47 -7.86 -19.06
CA LYS A 191 -21.54 -6.51 -18.50
C LYS A 191 -21.06 -6.40 -17.05
N CYS A 192 -20.55 -7.47 -16.44
CA CYS A 192 -20.06 -7.41 -15.07
C CYS A 192 -18.55 -7.68 -14.98
N ASN A 193 -17.90 -6.92 -14.11
CA ASN A 193 -16.51 -7.12 -13.71
C ASN A 193 -16.49 -7.55 -12.24
N ALA A 194 -15.61 -8.48 -11.90
CA ALA A 194 -15.29 -8.84 -10.53
C ALA A 194 -13.77 -8.79 -10.36
N ALA A 195 -13.29 -8.09 -9.35
CA ALA A 195 -11.86 -7.96 -9.08
C ALA A 195 -11.55 -8.05 -7.59
N ILE A 196 -10.42 -8.67 -7.27
CA ILE A 196 -9.85 -8.77 -5.94
C ILE A 196 -8.42 -8.26 -6.03
N TRP A 197 -8.04 -7.32 -5.17
CA TRP A 197 -6.66 -6.85 -5.11
C TRP A 197 -6.28 -6.39 -3.72
N THR A 198 -4.98 -6.28 -3.46
CA THR A 198 -4.43 -5.71 -2.23
C THR A 198 -4.06 -4.25 -2.41
N SER A 199 -4.28 -3.41 -1.40
CA SER A 199 -3.93 -1.99 -1.44
C SER A 199 -2.42 -1.71 -1.49
N ASP A 200 -1.60 -2.64 -1.01
CA ASP A 200 -0.13 -2.51 -0.93
C ASP A 200 0.61 -3.28 -2.05
N GLY A 201 -0.15 -3.93 -2.93
CA GLY A 201 0.38 -4.79 -3.99
C GLY A 201 1.08 -6.06 -3.48
N SER A 202 0.84 -6.48 -2.24
CA SER A 202 1.27 -7.76 -1.69
C SER A 202 0.32 -8.90 -2.08
N LYS A 203 0.60 -10.16 -1.70
CA LYS A 203 -0.22 -11.30 -2.15
C LYS A 203 -1.58 -11.33 -1.44
N ILE A 204 -2.60 -11.75 -2.16
CA ILE A 204 -3.91 -12.06 -1.57
C ILE A 204 -3.79 -13.38 -0.78
N MET A 205 -4.10 -13.35 0.51
CA MET A 205 -4.04 -14.50 1.42
C MET A 205 -5.41 -15.09 1.75
N LEU A 206 -6.50 -14.40 1.38
CA LEU A 206 -7.87 -14.91 1.55
C LEU A 206 -8.12 -16.14 0.67
N LEU A 207 -8.99 -17.01 1.16
CA LEU A 207 -9.49 -18.16 0.41
C LEU A 207 -10.74 -17.78 -0.38
N LYS A 208 -11.01 -18.53 -1.45
CA LYS A 208 -12.25 -18.40 -2.22
C LYS A 208 -13.50 -18.45 -1.36
N THR A 209 -13.50 -19.33 -0.35
CA THR A 209 -14.61 -19.52 0.58
C THR A 209 -14.89 -18.31 1.47
N ASP A 210 -13.88 -17.48 1.72
CA ASP A 210 -14.05 -16.23 2.47
C ASP A 210 -14.78 -15.20 1.59
N ILE A 211 -14.36 -15.10 0.32
CA ILE A 211 -14.96 -14.17 -0.65
C ILE A 211 -16.34 -14.65 -1.11
N ASP A 212 -16.62 -15.96 -1.16
CA ASP A 212 -17.93 -16.50 -1.57
C ASP A 212 -19.07 -15.95 -0.70
N LYS A 213 -18.85 -15.87 0.61
CA LYS A 213 -19.81 -15.29 1.57
C LYS A 213 -20.00 -13.80 1.32
N ILE A 214 -18.90 -13.08 1.08
CA ILE A 214 -18.91 -11.64 0.82
C ILE A 214 -19.64 -11.33 -0.49
N PHE A 215 -19.38 -12.10 -1.55
CA PHE A 215 -20.02 -11.96 -2.85
C PHE A 215 -21.54 -12.19 -2.76
N GLY A 216 -21.96 -13.26 -2.08
CA GLY A 216 -23.39 -13.53 -1.87
C GLY A 216 -24.10 -12.37 -1.18
N LYS A 217 -23.50 -11.83 -0.10
CA LYS A 217 -24.00 -10.66 0.62
C LYS A 217 -24.00 -9.40 -0.26
N MET A 218 -22.95 -9.17 -1.03
CA MET A 218 -22.82 -8.01 -1.93
C MET A 218 -23.93 -8.00 -2.99
N MET A 219 -24.24 -9.14 -3.60
CA MET A 219 -25.32 -9.24 -4.60
C MET A 219 -26.71 -9.13 -3.99
N GLN A 220 -26.85 -9.33 -2.67
CA GLN A 220 -28.10 -9.12 -1.95
C GLN A 220 -28.29 -7.64 -1.56
N GLU A 221 -27.26 -6.99 -1.03
CA GLU A 221 -27.32 -5.62 -0.52
C GLU A 221 -27.12 -4.56 -1.62
N CYS A 222 -26.36 -4.89 -2.68
CA CYS A 222 -26.05 -4.00 -3.80
C CYS A 222 -26.47 -4.57 -5.17
N PRO A 223 -27.75 -4.95 -5.37
CA PRO A 223 -28.18 -5.75 -6.52
C PRO A 223 -28.14 -5.02 -7.87
N ILE A 224 -28.16 -3.68 -7.87
CA ILE A 224 -28.27 -2.88 -9.11
C ILE A 224 -26.91 -2.43 -9.63
N TRP A 225 -25.96 -2.15 -8.72
CA TRP A 225 -24.72 -1.45 -9.05
C TRP A 225 -23.45 -2.24 -8.71
N GLY A 226 -23.61 -3.37 -8.02
CA GLY A 226 -22.49 -4.03 -7.36
C GLY A 226 -21.96 -3.18 -6.22
N GLY A 227 -20.84 -3.61 -5.65
CA GLY A 227 -20.28 -2.95 -4.48
C GLY A 227 -18.80 -3.25 -4.26
N HIS A 228 -18.29 -2.63 -3.21
CA HIS A 228 -16.94 -2.76 -2.70
C HIS A 228 -16.99 -3.33 -1.29
N PHE A 229 -15.98 -4.12 -0.96
CA PHE A 229 -15.77 -4.65 0.36
C PHE A 229 -14.28 -4.65 0.70
N LEU A 230 -13.93 -4.06 1.84
CA LEU A 230 -12.55 -3.98 2.33
C LEU A 230 -12.39 -4.90 3.54
N THR A 231 -11.35 -5.72 3.55
CA THR A 231 -11.07 -6.63 4.66
C THR A 231 -9.59 -6.95 4.80
N LYS A 232 -9.20 -7.55 5.92
CA LYS A 232 -7.83 -8.05 6.11
C LYS A 232 -7.59 -9.29 5.24
N GLY A 233 -6.32 -9.65 5.08
CA GLY A 233 -5.91 -10.83 4.30
C GLY A 233 -5.01 -10.51 3.11
N ALA A 234 -4.35 -9.35 3.12
CA ALA A 234 -3.14 -9.13 2.35
C ALA A 234 -1.96 -9.80 3.09
N SER A 235 -0.92 -10.22 2.38
CA SER A 235 0.28 -10.77 3.01
C SER A 235 1.16 -9.69 3.63
N GLY A 236 1.14 -8.49 3.05
CA GLY A 236 1.84 -7.32 3.57
C GLY A 236 1.13 -6.73 4.79
N LYS A 237 1.93 -6.13 5.67
CA LYS A 237 1.49 -5.57 6.95
C LYS A 237 0.76 -4.24 6.81
N ASN A 238 0.92 -3.58 5.67
CA ASN A 238 0.31 -2.32 5.36
C ASN A 238 -0.92 -2.45 4.47
N GLY A 239 -1.13 -3.62 3.87
CA GLY A 239 -2.21 -3.91 2.94
C GLY A 239 -3.50 -4.41 3.55
N VAL A 240 -4.55 -4.21 2.77
CA VAL A 240 -5.86 -4.82 2.93
C VAL A 240 -6.30 -5.40 1.59
N VAL A 241 -7.20 -6.37 1.62
CA VAL A 241 -7.87 -6.88 0.41
C VAL A 241 -9.09 -6.03 0.13
N ILE A 242 -9.22 -5.63 -1.13
CA ILE A 242 -10.38 -4.95 -1.69
C ILE A 242 -11.02 -5.90 -2.68
N PHE A 243 -12.30 -6.20 -2.47
CA PHE A 243 -13.13 -6.94 -3.40
C PHE A 243 -14.16 -6.00 -4.01
N GLN A 244 -14.24 -5.95 -5.34
CA GLN A 244 -15.14 -5.09 -6.08
C GLN A 244 -15.90 -5.87 -7.16
N VAL A 245 -17.18 -5.55 -7.28
CA VAL A 245 -18.04 -5.96 -8.39
C VAL A 245 -18.70 -4.71 -8.97
N TRP A 246 -18.68 -4.53 -10.29
CA TRP A 246 -19.25 -3.37 -10.94
C TRP A 246 -19.67 -3.65 -12.38
N GLY A 247 -20.62 -2.84 -12.87
CA GLY A 247 -21.11 -2.93 -14.24
C GLY A 247 -20.13 -2.32 -15.25
N ARG A 248 -20.25 -2.76 -16.50
CA ARG A 248 -19.59 -2.18 -17.67
C ARG A 248 -20.63 -1.40 -18.48
N VAL A 249 -20.25 -0.18 -18.89
CA VAL A 249 -21.00 0.61 -19.86
C VAL A 249 -20.80 0.05 -21.26
#